data_AF-A0A0N8NM63-F1
#
_entry.id   AF-A0A0N8NM63-F1
#
_cell.length_a   1.000
_cell.length_b   1.000
_cell.length_c   1.000
_cell.angle_alpha   90.00
_cell.angle_beta   90.00
_cell.angle_gamma   90.00
#
_symmetry.space_group_name_H-M   'P 1'
#
loop_
_entity.id
_entity.type
_entity.pdbx_description
1 polymer ?
#
loop_
_entity_poly.entity_id
_entity_poly.type
_entity_poly.pdbx_seq_one_letter_code
_entity_poly.pdbx_strand_id
1 'polypeptide(L)'
;MKKLLTFLLVGVMLLTIAGGAFAEGPNNFARDFSEKPFKLSEKPFEIRARENLRFEAMKEFKDELHKINQLRIERLSLRMQIIEKHDTLLDLYIEARENGNVEALKEAREVRKQVREINREIKDLFKQIRSERKAFREDVKNNDFDSAREHINKVIELKTLINEKISEKIVLLDEVIDILS
;
A
#
# COMPACT_ATOMS: atom_id res chain seq x y z
N MET A 1 -28.05 -15.93 -0.99
CA MET A 1 -27.12 -14.83 -1.33
C MET A 1 -26.13 -14.53 -0.20
N LYS A 2 -25.16 -15.42 0.08
CA LYS A 2 -24.06 -15.19 1.06
C LYS A 2 -22.77 -15.97 0.73
N LYS A 3 -22.52 -16.26 -0.56
CA LYS A 3 -21.36 -17.08 -0.99
C LYS A 3 -20.55 -16.49 -2.17
N LEU A 4 -20.87 -15.26 -2.59
CA LEU A 4 -20.16 -14.57 -3.68
C LEU A 4 -19.15 -13.51 -3.20
N LEU A 5 -19.14 -13.16 -1.92
CA LEU A 5 -18.23 -12.14 -1.36
C LEU A 5 -16.87 -12.70 -0.92
N THR A 6 -16.75 -14.01 -0.75
CA THR A 6 -15.51 -14.66 -0.29
C THR A 6 -14.47 -14.87 -1.39
N PHE A 7 -14.83 -14.75 -2.68
CA PHE A 7 -13.87 -14.85 -3.78
C PHE A 7 -13.18 -13.52 -4.14
N LEU A 8 -13.71 -12.38 -3.69
CA LEU A 8 -13.14 -11.06 -4.02
C LEU A 8 -11.99 -10.66 -3.08
N LEU A 9 -11.86 -11.33 -1.92
CA LEU A 9 -10.83 -11.02 -0.92
C LEU A 9 -9.51 -11.79 -1.13
N VAL A 10 -9.53 -12.86 -1.93
CA VAL A 10 -8.33 -13.65 -2.28
C VAL A 10 -7.63 -13.11 -3.55
N GLY A 11 -8.36 -12.37 -4.41
CA GLY A 11 -7.84 -11.84 -5.68
C GLY A 11 -6.92 -10.63 -5.59
N VAL A 12 -6.87 -9.91 -4.47
CA VAL A 12 -6.05 -8.68 -4.33
C VAL A 12 -4.61 -8.98 -3.88
N MET A 13 -4.27 -10.23 -3.55
CA MET A 13 -2.89 -10.62 -3.23
C MET A 13 -2.04 -11.00 -4.47
N LEU A 14 -2.61 -11.07 -5.68
CA LEU A 14 -1.93 -11.67 -6.84
C LEU A 14 -1.45 -10.71 -7.95
N LEU A 15 -1.76 -9.41 -7.93
CA LEU A 15 -1.40 -8.52 -9.06
C LEU A 15 -0.93 -7.13 -8.63
N THR A 16 0.35 -7.02 -8.22
CA THR A 16 1.13 -5.78 -8.44
C THR A 16 2.58 -6.13 -8.78
N ILE A 17 2.74 -6.83 -9.90
CA ILE A 17 3.97 -6.82 -10.69
C ILE A 17 3.78 -5.73 -11.76
N ALA A 18 4.66 -4.74 -11.76
CA ALA A 18 5.06 -3.84 -12.85
C ALA A 18 4.00 -3.22 -13.81
N GLY A 19 3.92 -1.88 -13.78
CA GLY A 19 3.93 -0.94 -14.93
C GLY A 19 3.10 -1.20 -16.20
N GLY A 20 2.28 -0.21 -16.56
CA GLY A 20 1.67 -0.01 -17.90
C GLY A 20 0.28 0.63 -17.75
N ALA A 21 0.13 1.95 -17.84
CA ALA A 21 -0.05 2.69 -19.10
C ALA A 21 -1.37 2.31 -19.81
N PHE A 22 -2.35 3.22 -19.75
CA PHE A 22 -3.50 3.39 -20.64
C PHE A 22 -4.37 2.16 -20.95
N ALA A 23 -5.55 2.10 -20.34
CA ALA A 23 -6.68 1.34 -20.86
C ALA A 23 -7.46 2.26 -21.83
N GLU A 24 -7.07 2.26 -23.10
CA GLU A 24 -7.97 2.56 -24.22
C GLU A 24 -8.43 1.25 -24.87
N GLY A 25 -9.64 1.30 -25.42
CA GLY A 25 -10.50 0.16 -25.74
C GLY A 25 -10.04 -0.79 -26.87
N PRO A 26 -10.91 -1.78 -27.18
CA PRO A 26 -10.53 -3.09 -27.69
C PRO A 26 -10.43 -3.12 -29.21
N ASN A 27 -9.48 -3.88 -29.77
CA ASN A 27 -9.59 -4.42 -31.13
C ASN A 27 -8.73 -5.68 -31.34
N ASN A 28 -9.42 -6.77 -31.62
CA ASN A 28 -9.06 -7.90 -32.49
C ASN A 28 -7.59 -8.30 -32.61
N PHE A 29 -7.22 -9.41 -31.95
CA PHE A 29 -6.33 -10.40 -32.56
C PHE A 29 -6.75 -11.80 -32.09
N ALA A 30 -7.59 -12.45 -32.89
CA ALA A 30 -7.74 -13.90 -32.84
C ALA A 30 -6.37 -14.51 -33.20
N ARG A 31 -5.63 -14.97 -32.20
CA ARG A 31 -4.44 -15.79 -32.42
C ARG A 31 -4.87 -17.24 -32.50
N ASP A 32 -4.70 -17.76 -33.70
CA ASP A 32 -4.77 -19.14 -34.14
C ASP A 32 -4.23 -20.13 -33.08
N PHE A 33 -5.07 -21.10 -32.71
CA PHE A 33 -4.77 -22.18 -31.76
C PHE A 33 -4.31 -23.44 -32.52
N SER A 34 -3.42 -23.29 -33.50
CA SER A 34 -2.81 -24.42 -34.19
C SER A 34 -1.71 -25.05 -33.33
N GLU A 35 -2.10 -26.14 -32.67
CA GLU A 35 -1.31 -27.34 -32.35
C GLU A 35 0.18 -27.14 -32.05
N LYS A 36 0.47 -26.59 -30.86
CA LYS A 36 1.73 -26.95 -30.18
C LYS A 36 1.44 -28.18 -29.32
N PRO A 37 2.18 -29.30 -29.46
CA PRO A 37 2.00 -30.45 -28.59
C PRO A 37 2.22 -29.97 -27.15
N PHE A 38 1.18 -30.10 -26.33
CA PHE A 38 1.22 -29.80 -24.92
C PHE A 38 2.24 -30.74 -24.28
N LYS A 39 3.47 -30.26 -24.10
CA LYS A 39 4.46 -30.95 -23.27
C LYS A 39 3.90 -30.96 -21.85
N LEU A 40 3.35 -32.10 -21.44
CA LEU A 40 2.95 -32.40 -20.07
C LEU A 40 4.24 -32.54 -19.24
N SER A 41 4.92 -31.41 -19.04
CA SER A 41 6.10 -31.29 -18.20
C SER A 41 5.72 -31.56 -16.75
N GLU A 42 6.69 -32.01 -15.94
CA GLU A 42 6.71 -32.31 -14.48
C GLU A 42 6.12 -31.23 -13.52
N LYS A 43 5.47 -30.21 -14.07
CA LYS A 43 4.77 -29.09 -13.42
C LYS A 43 3.79 -29.44 -12.29
N PRO A 44 3.02 -30.55 -12.26
CA PRO A 44 2.08 -30.76 -11.15
C PRO A 44 2.78 -30.97 -9.81
N PHE A 45 4.03 -31.47 -9.79
CA PHE A 45 4.78 -31.69 -8.55
C PHE A 45 5.36 -30.38 -7.98
N GLU A 46 5.91 -29.52 -8.85
CA GLU A 46 6.40 -28.19 -8.44
C GLU A 46 5.28 -27.27 -7.92
N ILE A 47 4.07 -27.39 -8.47
CA ILE A 47 2.91 -26.61 -8.01
C ILE A 47 2.53 -27.00 -6.59
N ARG A 48 2.40 -28.30 -6.29
CA ARG A 48 2.07 -28.79 -4.94
C ARG A 48 3.14 -28.46 -3.91
N ALA A 49 4.42 -28.55 -4.28
CA ALA A 49 5.53 -28.18 -3.39
C ALA A 49 5.50 -26.69 -3.02
N ARG A 50 5.21 -25.80 -3.99
CA ARG A 50 5.05 -24.36 -3.74
C ARG A 50 3.82 -24.01 -2.92
N GLU A 51 2.73 -24.75 -3.09
CA GLU A 51 1.51 -24.58 -2.28
C GLU A 51 1.76 -24.95 -0.82
N ASN A 52 2.46 -26.06 -0.56
CA ASN A 52 2.84 -26.48 0.79
C ASN A 52 3.75 -25.45 1.48
N LEU A 53 4.79 -24.98 0.78
CA LEU A 53 5.71 -23.96 1.31
C LEU A 53 4.97 -22.66 1.69
N ARG A 54 4.03 -22.22 0.86
CA ARG A 54 3.21 -21.02 1.15
C ARG A 54 2.34 -21.22 2.38
N PHE A 55 1.76 -22.40 2.52
CA PHE A 55 0.92 -22.73 3.67
C PHE A 55 1.74 -22.80 4.97
N GLU A 56 2.93 -23.40 4.91
CA GLU A 56 3.87 -23.47 6.02
C GLU A 56 4.32 -22.07 6.45
N ALA A 57 4.75 -21.23 5.51
CA ALA A 57 5.12 -19.84 5.79
C ALA A 57 3.93 -19.04 6.38
N MET A 58 2.71 -19.27 5.88
CA MET A 58 1.51 -18.61 6.43
C MET A 58 1.22 -19.05 7.87
N LYS A 59 1.47 -20.32 8.19
CA LYS A 59 1.32 -20.85 9.55
C LYS A 59 2.40 -20.27 10.47
N GLU A 60 3.64 -20.21 9.98
CA GLU A 60 4.81 -19.72 10.72
C GLU A 60 4.69 -18.22 11.05
N PHE A 61 4.28 -17.41 10.07
CA PHE A 61 4.19 -15.95 10.20
C PHE A 61 2.77 -15.43 10.44
N LYS A 62 1.89 -16.27 10.99
CA LYS A 62 0.46 -15.97 11.11
C LYS A 62 0.22 -14.66 11.87
N ASP A 63 0.91 -14.46 12.98
CA ASP A 63 0.68 -13.32 13.88
C ASP A 63 1.23 -12.03 13.27
N GLU A 64 2.39 -12.09 12.62
CA GLU A 64 2.99 -10.99 11.87
C GLU A 64 2.09 -10.56 10.71
N LEU A 65 1.49 -11.51 9.99
CA LEU A 65 0.52 -11.23 8.93
C LEU A 65 -0.74 -10.55 9.49
N HIS A 66 -1.24 -11.00 10.64
CA HIS A 66 -2.35 -10.33 11.32
C HIS A 66 -1.98 -8.90 11.73
N LYS A 67 -0.80 -8.68 12.30
CA LYS A 67 -0.30 -7.35 12.67
C LYS A 67 -0.17 -6.44 11.46
N ILE A 68 0.38 -6.93 10.34
CA ILE A 68 0.45 -6.19 9.07
C ILE A 68 -0.94 -5.76 8.58
N ASN A 69 -1.94 -6.63 8.75
CA ASN A 69 -3.33 -6.33 8.37
C ASN A 69 -3.95 -5.28 9.29
N GLN A 70 -3.73 -5.35 10.60
CA GLN A 70 -4.16 -4.30 11.55
C GLN A 70 -3.56 -2.93 11.18
N LEU A 71 -2.25 -2.87 10.95
CA LEU A 71 -1.56 -1.65 10.49
C LEU A 71 -2.08 -1.14 9.14
N ARG A 72 -2.59 -2.04 8.28
CA ARG A 72 -3.24 -1.64 7.02
C ARG A 72 -4.61 -1.01 7.28
N ILE A 73 -5.42 -1.58 8.18
CA ILE A 73 -6.74 -1.04 8.53
C ILE A 73 -6.57 0.34 9.16
N GLU A 74 -5.67 0.47 10.13
CA GLU A 74 -5.32 1.75 10.76
C GLU A 74 -4.92 2.80 9.71
N ARG A 75 -4.00 2.46 8.80
CA ARG A 75 -3.61 3.38 7.72
C ARG A 75 -4.78 3.84 6.85
N LEU A 76 -5.75 2.96 6.60
CA LEU A 76 -6.93 3.33 5.82
C LEU A 76 -7.83 4.30 6.59
N SER A 77 -7.98 4.12 7.90
CA SER A 77 -8.71 5.07 8.75
C SER A 77 -8.04 6.45 8.79
N LEU A 78 -6.71 6.51 8.91
CA LEU A 78 -5.98 7.78 8.87
C LEU A 78 -6.09 8.47 7.50
N ARG A 79 -6.10 7.70 6.41
CA ARG A 79 -6.32 8.25 5.06
C ARG A 79 -7.70 8.84 4.88
N MET A 80 -8.72 8.25 5.51
CA MET A 80 -10.07 8.80 5.49
C MET A 80 -10.10 10.19 6.13
N GLN A 81 -9.48 10.34 7.31
CA GLN A 81 -9.35 11.65 7.98
C GLN A 81 -8.59 12.68 7.11
N ILE A 82 -7.53 12.27 6.42
CA ILE A 82 -6.82 13.16 5.48
C ILE A 82 -7.74 13.65 4.35
N ILE A 83 -8.59 12.77 3.82
CA ILE A 83 -9.53 13.14 2.74
C ILE A 83 -10.53 14.16 3.26
N GLU A 84 -11.13 13.91 4.42
CA GLU A 84 -12.07 14.85 5.07
C GLU A 84 -11.42 16.22 5.29
N LYS A 85 -10.20 16.26 5.84
CA LYS A 85 -9.47 17.52 6.04
C LYS A 85 -9.11 18.21 4.73
N HIS A 86 -8.79 17.47 3.67
CA HIS A 86 -8.54 18.06 2.37
C HIS A 86 -9.78 18.70 1.75
N ASP A 87 -10.95 18.13 2.00
CA ASP A 87 -12.24 18.69 1.60
C ASP A 87 -12.48 20.02 2.32
N THR A 88 -12.38 20.04 3.66
CA THR A 88 -12.50 21.28 4.45
C THR A 88 -11.50 22.35 4.06
N LEU A 89 -10.24 21.95 3.83
CA LEU A 89 -9.21 22.90 3.40
C LEU A 89 -9.56 23.54 2.05
N LEU A 90 -10.14 22.79 1.11
CA LEU A 90 -10.49 23.35 -0.20
C LEU A 90 -11.41 24.56 -0.06
N ASP A 91 -12.45 24.45 0.77
CA ASP A 91 -13.39 25.53 1.04
C ASP A 91 -12.70 26.72 1.72
N LEU A 92 -11.93 26.46 2.78
CA LEU A 92 -11.20 27.50 3.51
C LEU A 92 -10.19 28.27 2.64
N TYR A 93 -9.52 27.59 1.71
CA TYR A 93 -8.61 28.25 0.77
C TYR A 93 -9.34 29.15 -0.23
N ILE A 94 -10.57 28.78 -0.64
CA ILE A 94 -11.40 29.62 -1.50
C ILE A 94 -11.81 30.87 -0.73
N GLU A 95 -12.36 30.69 0.47
CA GLU A 95 -12.83 31.79 1.32
C GLU A 95 -11.70 32.77 1.69
N ALA A 96 -10.56 32.27 2.16
CA ALA A 96 -9.41 33.10 2.49
C ALA A 96 -8.91 33.92 1.29
N ARG A 97 -9.06 33.38 0.07
CA ARG A 97 -8.68 34.09 -1.16
C ARG A 97 -9.70 35.13 -1.58
N GLU A 98 -11.00 34.85 -1.44
CA GLU A 98 -12.08 35.81 -1.70
C GLU A 98 -12.03 37.00 -0.73
N ASN A 99 -11.70 36.73 0.54
CA ASN A 99 -11.56 37.74 1.59
C ASN A 99 -10.20 38.48 1.56
N GLY A 100 -9.28 38.09 0.68
CA GLY A 100 -7.97 38.73 0.55
C GLY A 100 -7.05 38.54 1.76
N ASN A 101 -7.19 37.44 2.53
CA ASN A 101 -6.40 37.15 3.72
C ASN A 101 -5.00 36.60 3.34
N VAL A 102 -4.14 37.49 2.84
CA VAL A 102 -2.82 37.13 2.28
C VAL A 102 -1.87 36.56 3.33
N GLU A 103 -1.91 37.05 4.57
CA GLU A 103 -1.01 36.57 5.64
C GLU A 103 -1.36 35.14 6.08
N ALA A 104 -2.65 34.82 6.29
CA ALA A 104 -3.08 33.46 6.61
C ALA A 104 -2.70 32.47 5.49
N LEU A 105 -2.89 32.86 4.22
CA LEU A 105 -2.48 32.05 3.07
C LEU A 105 -0.96 31.81 3.01
N LYS A 106 -0.16 32.78 3.44
CA LYS A 106 1.30 32.67 3.49
C LYS A 106 1.75 31.75 4.61
N GLU A 107 1.17 31.89 5.80
CA GLU A 107 1.46 31.04 6.96
C GLU A 107 1.07 29.59 6.70
N ALA A 108 -0.15 29.36 6.19
CA ALA A 108 -0.62 28.06 5.75
C ALA A 108 0.30 27.38 4.72
N ARG A 109 0.95 28.18 3.85
CA ARG A 109 1.91 27.68 2.85
C ARG A 109 3.19 27.16 3.48
N GLU A 110 3.65 27.75 4.58
CA GLU A 110 4.82 27.29 5.32
C GLU A 110 4.56 25.94 5.97
N VAL A 111 3.40 25.76 6.63
CA VAL A 111 2.99 24.46 7.19
C VAL A 111 2.86 23.40 6.09
N ARG A 112 2.31 23.76 4.92
CA ARG A 112 2.26 22.85 3.75
C ARG A 112 3.65 22.44 3.21
N LYS A 113 4.74 23.16 3.51
CA LYS A 113 6.10 22.67 3.19
C LYS A 113 6.46 21.47 4.06
N GLN A 114 6.12 21.50 5.34
CA GLN A 114 6.36 20.40 6.27
C GLN A 114 5.55 19.16 5.86
N VAL A 115 4.28 19.33 5.48
CA VAL A 115 3.45 18.24 4.93
C VAL A 115 4.09 17.59 3.69
N ARG A 116 4.73 18.39 2.83
CA ARG A 116 5.44 17.86 1.64
C ARG A 116 6.66 17.04 2.02
N GLU A 117 7.38 17.43 3.07
CA GLU A 117 8.52 16.66 3.57
C GLU A 117 8.09 15.31 4.14
N ILE A 118 7.04 15.29 4.97
CA ILE A 118 6.45 14.04 5.47
C ILE A 118 6.04 13.10 4.32
N ASN A 119 5.44 13.64 3.25
CA ASN A 119 5.08 12.81 2.09
C ASN A 119 6.31 12.20 1.39
N ARG A 120 7.48 12.87 1.40
CA ARG A 120 8.74 12.34 0.87
C ARG A 120 9.27 11.22 1.76
N GLU A 121 9.31 11.44 3.08
CA GLU A 121 9.71 10.43 4.05
C GLU A 121 8.85 9.17 3.92
N ILE A 122 7.52 9.30 3.88
CA ILE A 122 6.60 8.18 3.66
C ILE A 122 6.91 7.43 2.35
N LYS A 123 7.22 8.15 1.28
CA LYS A 123 7.57 7.54 -0.01
C LYS A 123 8.84 6.70 0.10
N ASP A 124 9.85 7.17 0.83
CA ASP A 124 11.09 6.45 1.03
C ASP A 124 10.91 5.24 1.94
N LEU A 125 10.09 5.33 2.99
CA LEU A 125 9.70 4.18 3.81
C LEU A 125 8.99 3.11 2.97
N PHE A 126 8.12 3.50 2.03
CA PHE A 126 7.50 2.54 1.11
C PHE A 126 8.52 1.85 0.18
N LYS A 127 9.62 2.51 -0.19
CA LYS A 127 10.70 1.85 -0.96
C LYS A 127 11.41 0.82 -0.10
N GLN A 128 11.71 1.15 1.16
CA GLN A 128 12.32 0.20 2.11
C GLN A 128 11.43 -1.02 2.31
N ILE A 129 10.12 -0.83 2.54
CA ILE A 129 9.15 -1.94 2.64
C ILE A 129 9.18 -2.86 1.41
N ARG A 130 9.36 -2.31 0.20
CA ARG A 130 9.44 -3.14 -1.02
C ARG A 130 10.71 -4.01 -1.03
N SER A 131 11.83 -3.47 -0.53
CA SER A 131 13.08 -4.20 -0.39
C SER A 131 12.92 -5.35 0.61
N GLU A 132 12.46 -5.05 1.83
CA GLU A 132 12.27 -6.05 2.88
C GLU A 132 11.28 -7.15 2.49
N ARG A 133 10.18 -6.80 1.80
CA ARG A 133 9.23 -7.80 1.28
C ARG A 133 9.81 -8.68 0.19
N LYS A 134 10.80 -8.19 -0.56
CA LYS A 134 11.49 -9.00 -1.55
C LYS A 134 12.40 -9.99 -0.83
N ALA A 135 13.24 -9.51 0.07
CA ALA A 135 14.13 -10.34 0.89
C ALA A 135 13.37 -11.44 1.65
N PHE A 136 12.30 -11.07 2.39
CA PHE A 136 11.39 -12.01 3.04
C PHE A 136 10.91 -13.15 2.12
N ARG A 137 10.51 -12.83 0.89
CA ARG A 137 10.02 -13.84 -0.06
C ARG A 137 11.14 -14.72 -0.61
N GLU A 138 12.34 -14.19 -0.73
CA GLU A 138 13.52 -14.98 -1.13
C GLU A 138 13.90 -15.95 -0.01
N ASP A 139 13.94 -15.52 1.24
CA ASP A 139 14.31 -16.38 2.38
C ASP A 139 13.28 -17.46 2.66
N VAL A 140 11.98 -17.14 2.56
CA VAL A 140 10.91 -18.14 2.62
C VAL A 140 11.05 -19.20 1.52
N LYS A 141 11.45 -18.82 0.30
CA LYS A 141 11.69 -19.80 -0.78
C LYS A 141 12.87 -20.72 -0.46
N ASN A 142 13.84 -20.23 0.30
CA ASN A 142 15.03 -20.96 0.70
C ASN A 142 14.82 -21.77 2.00
N ASN A 143 13.61 -21.77 2.57
CA ASN A 143 13.28 -22.34 3.89
C ASN A 143 14.08 -21.72 5.05
N ASP A 144 14.61 -20.51 4.87
CA ASP A 144 15.28 -19.77 5.93
C ASP A 144 14.27 -18.91 6.69
N PHE A 145 13.59 -19.53 7.65
CA PHE A 145 12.52 -18.88 8.40
C PHE A 145 13.04 -17.88 9.44
N ASP A 146 14.26 -18.04 9.93
CA ASP A 146 14.84 -17.12 10.90
C ASP A 146 15.19 -15.79 10.22
N SER A 147 15.88 -15.81 9.08
CA SER A 147 16.15 -14.60 8.28
C SER A 147 14.86 -13.96 7.78
N ALA A 148 13.89 -14.76 7.33
CA ALA A 148 12.57 -14.26 6.94
C ALA A 148 11.85 -13.54 8.11
N ARG A 149 11.98 -14.03 9.35
CA ARG A 149 11.40 -13.39 10.53
C ARG A 149 11.96 -11.98 10.74
N GLU A 150 13.24 -11.76 10.51
CA GLU A 150 13.85 -10.43 10.61
C GLU A 150 13.22 -9.44 9.61
N HIS A 151 13.10 -9.86 8.35
CA HIS A 151 12.52 -9.03 7.29
C HIS A 151 11.05 -8.69 7.51
N ILE A 152 10.23 -9.65 7.96
CA ILE A 152 8.81 -9.37 8.21
C ILE A 152 8.60 -8.46 9.43
N ASN A 153 9.43 -8.62 10.47
CA ASN A 153 9.43 -7.70 11.61
C ASN A 153 9.85 -6.30 11.18
N LYS A 154 10.85 -6.17 10.30
CA LYS A 154 11.21 -4.87 9.73
C LYS A 154 10.09 -4.25 8.92
N VAL A 155 9.32 -5.04 8.18
CA VAL A 155 8.11 -4.57 7.47
C VAL A 155 7.05 -4.05 8.43
N ILE A 156 6.84 -4.70 9.58
CA ILE A 156 5.92 -4.24 10.63
C ILE A 156 6.38 -2.89 11.20
N GLU A 157 7.66 -2.78 11.52
CA GLU A 157 8.27 -1.57 12.05
C GLU A 157 8.10 -0.38 11.08
N LEU A 158 8.47 -0.57 9.81
CA LEU A 158 8.32 0.44 8.76
C LEU A 158 6.86 0.84 8.52
N LYS A 159 5.91 -0.10 8.66
CA LYS A 159 4.48 0.20 8.53
C LYS A 159 3.95 1.02 9.69
N THR A 160 4.46 0.76 10.90
CA THR A 160 4.12 1.52 12.10
C THR A 160 4.59 2.95 11.94
N LEU A 161 5.86 3.14 11.54
CA LEU A 161 6.43 4.46 11.27
C LEU A 161 5.67 5.23 10.17
N ILE A 162 5.19 4.54 9.12
CA ILE A 162 4.33 5.16 8.12
C ILE A 162 3.01 5.66 8.74
N ASN A 163 2.39 4.89 9.64
CA ASN A 163 1.15 5.32 10.29
C ASN A 163 1.41 6.53 11.21
N GLU A 164 2.50 6.54 11.97
CA GLU A 164 2.94 7.68 12.78
C GLU A 164 3.13 8.94 11.93
N LYS A 165 3.85 8.82 10.81
CA LYS A 165 4.05 9.92 9.85
C LYS A 165 2.74 10.44 9.25
N ILE A 166 1.78 9.54 8.99
CA ILE A 166 0.46 9.94 8.52
C ILE A 166 -0.31 10.70 9.62
N SER A 167 -0.19 10.28 10.88
CA SER A 167 -0.76 11.01 12.02
C SER A 167 -0.12 12.38 12.22
N GLU A 168 1.21 12.50 12.11
CA GLU A 168 1.91 13.80 12.11
C GLU A 168 1.37 14.72 10.99
N LYS A 169 1.18 14.16 9.79
CA LYS A 169 0.57 14.90 8.67
C LYS A 169 -0.84 15.38 9.01
N ILE A 170 -1.65 14.58 9.70
CA ILE A 170 -3.01 14.97 10.10
C ILE A 170 -2.96 16.20 11.02
N VAL A 171 -2.06 16.22 12.01
CA VAL A 171 -1.86 17.36 12.91
C VAL A 171 -1.48 18.62 12.13
N LEU A 172 -0.57 18.52 11.16
CA LEU A 172 -0.22 19.66 10.31
C LEU A 172 -1.38 20.13 9.43
N LEU A 173 -2.29 19.24 9.01
CA LEU A 173 -3.48 19.65 8.28
C LEU A 173 -4.47 20.38 9.18
N ASP A 174 -4.58 19.99 10.45
CA ASP A 174 -5.37 20.70 11.46
C ASP A 174 -4.82 22.10 11.71
N GLU A 175 -3.51 22.24 11.85
CA GLU A 175 -2.86 23.55 11.96
C GLU A 175 -3.17 24.46 10.75
N VAL A 176 -3.18 23.91 9.53
CA VAL A 176 -3.57 24.67 8.33
C VAL A 176 -5.04 25.07 8.36
N ILE A 177 -5.93 24.20 8.88
CA ILE A 177 -7.35 24.52 9.06
C ILE A 177 -7.49 25.68 10.05
N ASP A 178 -6.79 25.62 11.19
CA ASP A 178 -6.84 26.65 12.23
C ASP A 178 -6.32 28.00 11.74
N ILE A 179 -5.30 28.03 10.87
CA ILE A 179 -4.77 29.26 10.27
C ILE A 179 -5.78 29.91 9.30
N LEU A 180 -6.58 29.10 8.60
CA LEU A 180 -7.45 29.58 7.53
C LEU A 180 -8.90 29.80 7.94
N SER A 181 -9.31 29.27 9.10
CA SER A 181 -10.63 29.45 9.69
C SER A 181 -10.76 30.80 10.39
#